data_AF-A0A7J6KJN5-F1
#
_entry.id   AF-A0A7J6KJN5-F1
#
_cell.length_a   1.000
_cell.length_b   1.000
_cell.length_c   1.000
_cell.angle_alpha   90.00
_cell.angle_beta   90.00
_cell.angle_gamma   90.00
#
_symmetry.space_group_name_H-M   'P 1'
#
loop_
_entity.id
_entity.type
_entity.pdbx_description
1 polymer ?
#
loop_
_entity_poly.entity_id
_entity_poly.type
_entity_poly.pdbx_seq_one_letter_code
_entity_poly.pdbx_strand_id
1 'polypeptide(L)'
;YASYMIEGVKVPPLLLAENDIAKQVLSSLMKRRRTAEAALPEDVHVMSIPAFPTLGAEYTHRDDHLKGPTAESILVPDDVITPHVRFQTLTKSVRARKGAKVAIAPPLYKDINTVSTGSVDF
;
A
#
# COMPACT_ATOMS: atom_id res chain seq x y z
N TYR A 1 0.68 1.02 -5.70
CA TYR A 1 1.11 -0.14 -6.51
C TYR A 1 1.91 -1.15 -5.69
N ALA A 2 1.99 -1.04 -4.37
CA ALA A 2 3.01 -1.75 -3.62
C ALA A 2 3.04 -3.27 -3.86
N SER A 3 4.20 -3.90 -3.68
CA SER A 3 4.42 -5.34 -3.89
C SER A 3 3.51 -6.22 -3.03
N TYR A 4 3.01 -5.69 -1.91
CA TYR A 4 2.07 -6.34 -1.00
C TYR A 4 0.58 -6.07 -1.32
N MET A 5 0.26 -5.37 -2.42
CA MET A 5 -1.12 -5.08 -2.80
C MET A 5 -1.65 -6.04 -3.86
N ILE A 6 -2.93 -6.38 -3.75
CA ILE A 6 -3.69 -7.06 -4.79
C ILE A 6 -4.87 -6.21 -5.23
N GLU A 7 -5.16 -6.21 -6.52
CA GLU A 7 -6.34 -5.58 -7.10
C GLU A 7 -7.09 -6.62 -7.92
N GLY A 8 -8.40 -6.72 -7.73
CA GLY A 8 -9.23 -7.68 -8.43
C GLY A 8 -10.59 -7.08 -8.76
N VAL A 9 -11.05 -7.31 -9.98
CA VAL A 9 -12.35 -6.85 -10.50
C VAL A 9 -13.16 -8.02 -11.01
N LYS A 10 -14.48 -7.86 -11.12
CA LYS A 10 -15.35 -8.87 -11.74
C LYS A 10 -15.24 -8.77 -13.26
N VAL A 11 -15.15 -9.92 -13.93
CA VAL A 11 -15.34 -10.06 -15.37
C VAL A 11 -16.37 -11.19 -15.62
N PRO A 12 -17.39 -10.99 -16.46
CA PRO A 12 -17.78 -9.73 -17.11
C PRO A 12 -18.30 -8.68 -16.09
N PRO A 13 -18.52 -7.42 -16.49
CA PRO A 13 -19.18 -6.41 -15.65
C PRO A 13 -20.55 -6.89 -15.12
N LEU A 14 -21.03 -6.28 -14.03
CA LEU A 14 -22.41 -6.50 -13.55
C LEU A 14 -23.39 -5.72 -14.43
N LEU A 15 -24.54 -6.31 -14.73
CA LEU A 15 -25.62 -5.63 -15.43
C LEU A 15 -26.49 -4.90 -14.40
N LEU A 16 -26.61 -3.58 -14.55
CA LEU A 16 -27.30 -2.72 -13.58
C LEU A 16 -28.81 -2.97 -13.48
N ALA A 17 -29.41 -3.56 -14.51
CA ALA A 17 -30.84 -3.82 -14.60
C ALA A 17 -31.25 -5.18 -14.01
N GLU A 18 -30.31 -5.97 -13.49
CA GLU A 18 -30.63 -7.26 -12.90
C GLU A 18 -31.15 -7.11 -11.47
N ASN A 19 -32.09 -7.99 -11.11
CA ASN A 19 -32.52 -8.11 -9.74
C ASN A 19 -31.35 -8.51 -8.83
N ASP A 20 -31.39 -8.00 -7.60
CA ASP A 20 -30.49 -8.43 -6.51
C ASP A 20 -29.00 -8.09 -6.70
N ILE A 21 -28.71 -6.96 -7.36
CA ILE A 21 -27.34 -6.48 -7.61
C ILE A 21 -26.45 -6.46 -6.37
N ALA A 22 -27.00 -6.14 -5.19
CA ALA A 22 -26.26 -6.13 -3.93
C ALA A 22 -25.71 -7.51 -3.57
N LYS A 23 -26.51 -8.59 -3.72
CA LYS A 23 -26.03 -9.96 -3.50
C LYS A 23 -25.00 -10.37 -4.53
N GLN A 24 -25.14 -9.94 -5.79
CA GLN A 24 -24.15 -10.21 -6.82
C GLN A 24 -22.80 -9.53 -6.52
N VAL A 25 -22.83 -8.26 -6.08
CA VAL A 25 -21.64 -7.52 -5.64
C VAL A 25 -20.97 -8.23 -4.48
N LEU A 26 -21.73 -8.57 -3.43
CA LEU A 26 -21.19 -9.24 -2.25
C LEU A 26 -20.59 -10.60 -2.60
N SER A 27 -21.30 -11.43 -3.38
CA SER A 27 -20.81 -12.72 -3.85
C SER A 27 -19.51 -12.57 -4.66
N SER A 28 -19.43 -11.56 -5.52
CA SER A 28 -18.21 -11.24 -6.29
C SER A 28 -17.04 -10.82 -5.39
N LEU A 29 -17.28 -10.00 -4.37
CA LEU A 29 -16.26 -9.58 -3.41
C LEU A 29 -15.76 -10.77 -2.56
N MET A 30 -16.68 -11.60 -2.06
CA MET A 30 -16.35 -12.80 -1.28
C MET A 30 -15.56 -13.81 -2.11
N LYS A 31 -15.96 -14.03 -3.37
CA LYS A 31 -15.22 -14.92 -4.28
C LYS A 31 -13.79 -14.43 -4.50
N ARG A 32 -13.59 -13.15 -4.79
CA ARG A 32 -12.25 -12.55 -4.96
C ARG A 32 -11.38 -12.73 -3.72
N ARG A 33 -11.93 -12.47 -2.52
CA ARG A 33 -11.23 -12.67 -1.25
C ARG A 33 -10.81 -14.13 -1.06
N ARG A 34 -11.73 -15.08 -1.22
CA ARG A 34 -11.43 -16.53 -1.10
C ARG A 34 -10.37 -16.98 -2.10
N THR A 35 -10.45 -16.52 -3.33
CA THR A 35 -9.45 -16.86 -4.36
C THR A 35 -8.08 -16.30 -4.01
N ALA A 36 -8.01 -15.07 -3.50
CA ALA A 36 -6.75 -14.49 -3.07
C ALA A 36 -6.18 -15.24 -1.84
N GLU A 37 -6.99 -15.48 -0.81
CA GLU A 37 -6.58 -16.21 0.40
C GLU A 37 -6.10 -17.64 0.08
N ALA A 38 -6.75 -18.35 -0.84
CA ALA A 38 -6.34 -19.69 -1.24
C ALA A 38 -4.99 -19.75 -1.97
N ALA A 39 -4.49 -18.61 -2.47
CA ALA A 39 -3.20 -18.51 -3.14
C ALA A 39 -2.07 -18.03 -2.21
N LEU A 40 -2.39 -17.66 -0.97
CA LEU A 40 -1.41 -17.17 -0.01
C LEU A 40 -0.79 -18.33 0.81
N PRO A 41 0.46 -18.15 1.30
CA PRO A 41 1.05 -19.06 2.28
C PRO A 41 0.24 -19.12 3.58
N GLU A 42 0.54 -20.14 4.40
CA GLU A 42 0.12 -20.18 5.80
C GLU A 42 0.58 -18.92 6.54
N ASP A 43 -0.26 -18.40 7.45
CA ASP A 43 -0.06 -17.15 8.20
C ASP A 43 -0.02 -15.83 7.40
N VAL A 44 -0.33 -15.86 6.10
CA VAL A 44 -0.47 -14.63 5.28
C VAL A 44 -1.94 -14.40 4.95
N HIS A 45 -2.46 -13.22 5.30
CA HIS A 45 -3.88 -12.90 5.17
C HIS A 45 -4.13 -11.66 4.30
N VAL A 46 -5.23 -11.70 3.54
CA VAL A 46 -5.70 -10.54 2.77
C VAL A 46 -6.48 -9.58 3.69
N MET A 47 -6.12 -8.31 3.67
CA MET A 47 -6.88 -7.26 4.35
C MET A 47 -7.34 -6.19 3.36
N SER A 48 -8.56 -5.69 3.55
CA SER A 48 -9.10 -4.55 2.78
C SER A 48 -8.98 -3.29 3.64
N ILE A 49 -7.77 -2.75 3.73
CA ILE A 49 -7.46 -1.56 4.54
C ILE A 49 -6.99 -0.41 3.64
N PRO A 50 -7.39 0.84 3.94
CA PRO A 50 -6.99 2.00 3.15
C PRO A 50 -5.54 2.42 3.40
N ALA A 51 -5.01 2.14 4.59
CA ALA A 51 -3.65 2.41 5.00
C ALA A 51 -3.14 1.31 5.94
N PHE A 52 -1.90 0.88 5.76
CA PHE A 52 -1.25 -0.03 6.70
C PHE A 52 -0.76 0.80 7.91
N PRO A 53 -1.26 0.56 9.13
CA PRO A 53 -1.11 1.50 10.25
C PRO A 53 0.33 1.84 10.63
N THR A 54 1.26 0.92 10.40
CA THR A 54 2.65 1.00 10.83
C THR A 54 3.61 0.96 9.64
N LEU A 55 3.17 1.41 8.46
CA LEU A 55 4.03 1.46 7.26
C LEU A 55 5.30 2.26 7.55
N GLY A 56 6.44 1.60 7.41
CA GLY A 56 7.75 2.20 7.66
C GLY A 56 8.15 2.30 9.13
N ALA A 57 7.45 1.60 10.02
CA ALA A 57 7.97 1.32 11.35
C ALA A 57 9.18 0.37 11.25
N GLU A 58 10.09 0.44 12.21
CA GLU A 58 11.35 -0.33 12.25
C GLU A 58 11.15 -1.82 11.96
N TYR A 59 10.13 -2.44 12.56
CA TYR A 59 9.86 -3.87 12.38
C TYR A 59 9.33 -4.26 10.98
N THR A 60 8.95 -3.30 10.14
CA THR A 60 8.43 -3.59 8.79
C THR A 60 9.54 -3.75 7.75
N HIS A 61 10.80 -3.61 8.15
CA HIS A 61 11.99 -3.74 7.32
C HIS A 61 13.18 -4.17 8.18
N ARG A 62 14.32 -4.54 7.58
CA ARG A 62 15.51 -4.97 8.32
C ARG A 62 16.66 -3.92 8.28
N ASP A 63 16.32 -2.64 8.11
CA ASP A 63 17.20 -1.47 7.91
C ASP A 63 18.22 -1.52 6.75
N ASP A 64 18.55 -2.72 6.27
CA ASP A 64 19.52 -3.06 5.24
C ASP A 64 19.24 -2.48 3.84
N HIS A 65 18.00 -2.07 3.58
CA HIS A 65 17.57 -1.61 2.25
C HIS A 65 16.85 -0.25 2.22
N LEU A 66 17.01 0.54 3.28
CA LEU A 66 16.58 1.95 3.25
C LEU A 66 17.45 2.77 2.28
N LYS A 67 16.91 3.89 1.82
CA LYS A 67 17.53 4.79 0.83
C LYS A 67 17.88 4.11 -0.50
N GLY A 68 17.02 3.21 -0.95
CA GLY A 68 17.13 2.56 -2.26
C GLY A 68 17.15 3.56 -3.44
N PRO A 69 17.67 3.15 -4.61
CA PRO A 69 17.91 4.04 -5.76
C PRO A 69 16.63 4.59 -6.41
N THR A 70 15.47 4.05 -6.05
CA THR A 70 14.17 4.46 -6.61
C THR A 70 13.52 5.52 -5.75
N ALA A 71 13.14 5.19 -4.52
CA ALA A 71 12.43 6.09 -3.63
C ALA A 71 13.36 6.99 -2.80
N GLU A 72 14.59 6.55 -2.52
CA GLU A 72 15.52 7.19 -1.56
C GLU A 72 14.86 7.43 -0.19
N SER A 73 13.91 6.58 0.18
CA SER A 73 13.11 6.72 1.40
C SER A 73 13.92 6.32 2.63
N ILE A 74 13.72 7.07 3.72
CA ILE A 74 14.31 6.79 5.04
C ILE A 74 13.42 5.94 5.94
N LEU A 75 12.20 5.61 5.49
CA LEU A 75 11.23 4.82 6.27
C LEU A 75 10.84 3.51 5.58
N VAL A 76 10.95 3.42 4.26
CA VAL A 76 10.52 2.23 3.51
C VAL A 76 11.57 1.82 2.47
N PRO A 77 11.90 0.52 2.36
CA PRO A 77 12.82 0.04 1.33
C PRO A 77 12.15 0.09 -0.05
N ASP A 78 12.96 0.03 -1.11
CA ASP A 78 12.44 -0.07 -2.48
C ASP A 78 11.67 -1.38 -2.71
N ASP A 79 11.80 -2.41 -1.88
CA ASP A 79 11.09 -3.69 -2.04
C ASP A 79 9.57 -3.59 -1.85
N VAL A 80 9.09 -2.51 -1.22
CA VAL A 80 7.65 -2.21 -1.16
C VAL A 80 7.11 -1.87 -2.55
N ILE A 81 7.98 -1.62 -3.53
CA ILE A 81 7.61 -1.22 -4.88
C ILE A 81 7.38 -2.48 -5.72
N THR A 82 6.21 -2.61 -6.36
CA THR A 82 5.98 -3.72 -7.30
C THR A 82 7.09 -3.79 -8.37
N PRO A 83 7.65 -4.97 -8.64
CA PRO A 83 8.80 -5.16 -9.55
C PRO A 83 8.59 -4.68 -10.99
N HIS A 84 7.33 -4.49 -11.41
CA HIS A 84 7.03 -4.00 -12.75
C HIS A 84 7.60 -2.59 -12.98
N VAL A 85 8.45 -2.46 -14.00
CA VAL A 85 9.29 -1.28 -14.30
C VAL A 85 8.53 0.05 -14.29
N ARG A 86 7.26 0.07 -14.71
CA ARG A 86 6.37 1.24 -14.67
C ARG A 86 6.42 1.96 -13.32
N PHE A 87 6.42 1.22 -12.22
CA PHE A 87 6.26 1.81 -10.90
C PHE A 87 7.55 2.40 -10.33
N GLN A 88 8.68 1.74 -10.60
CA GLN A 88 10.01 2.29 -10.31
C GLN A 88 10.27 3.56 -11.13
N THR A 89 9.96 3.52 -12.44
CA THR A 89 10.11 4.68 -13.32
C THR A 89 9.25 5.84 -12.87
N LEU A 90 7.97 5.60 -12.54
CA LEU A 90 7.09 6.66 -12.03
C LEU A 90 7.65 7.31 -10.77
N THR A 91 8.12 6.50 -9.81
CA THR A 91 8.67 6.97 -8.53
C THR A 91 9.92 7.83 -8.75
N LYS A 92 10.85 7.34 -9.58
CA LYS A 92 12.06 8.09 -9.96
C LYS A 92 11.73 9.40 -10.67
N SER A 93 10.83 9.36 -11.65
CA SER A 93 10.45 10.54 -12.43
C SER A 93 9.76 11.62 -11.59
N VAL A 94 8.88 11.24 -10.64
CA VAL A 94 8.25 12.20 -9.73
C VAL A 94 9.30 12.88 -8.85
N ARG A 95 10.22 12.11 -8.28
CA ARG A 95 11.33 12.63 -7.46
C ARG A 95 12.26 13.54 -8.26
N ALA A 96 12.73 13.08 -9.42
CA ALA A 96 13.62 13.84 -10.29
C ALA A 96 12.98 15.15 -10.76
N ARG A 97 11.70 15.10 -11.16
CA ARG A 97 10.94 16.30 -11.54
C ARG A 97 10.77 17.28 -10.38
N LYS A 98 10.54 16.78 -9.16
CA LYS A 98 10.39 17.63 -7.96
C LYS A 98 11.75 18.21 -7.51
N GLY A 99 12.86 17.53 -7.81
CA GLY A 99 14.20 17.87 -7.31
C GLY A 99 14.41 17.51 -5.83
N ALA A 100 13.46 16.82 -5.20
CA ALA A 100 13.49 16.42 -3.79
C ALA A 100 12.56 15.22 -3.55
N LYS A 101 12.72 14.56 -2.40
CA LYS A 101 11.78 13.52 -1.93
C LYS A 101 10.36 14.08 -1.79
N VAL A 102 9.35 13.25 -2.01
CA VAL A 102 7.97 13.60 -1.64
C VAL A 102 7.91 13.66 -0.12
N ALA A 103 7.28 14.71 0.41
CA ALA A 103 7.19 14.98 1.84
C ALA A 103 5.71 15.13 2.18
N ILE A 104 5.24 14.34 3.16
CA ILE A 104 3.87 14.39 3.66
C ILE A 104 3.99 14.41 5.19
N ALA A 105 3.46 15.46 5.80
CA ALA A 105 3.46 15.65 7.25
C ALA A 105 2.01 15.80 7.74
N PRO A 106 1.29 14.70 7.97
CA PRO A 106 -0.05 14.77 8.53
C PRO A 106 0.03 15.26 9.99
N PRO A 107 -0.99 15.98 10.49
CA PRO A 107 -1.03 16.39 11.89
C PRO A 107 -1.08 15.16 12.81
N LEU A 108 -0.18 15.11 13.80
CA LEU A 108 -0.16 14.05 14.80
C LEU A 108 -1.25 14.31 15.86
N TYR A 109 -2.01 13.28 16.21
CA TYR A 109 -2.97 13.34 17.32
C TYR A 109 -2.24 13.54 18.65
N LYS A 110 -2.61 14.60 19.38
CA LYS A 110 -1.99 15.00 20.65
C LYS A 110 -2.77 14.43 21.83
N ASP A 111 -2.33 13.29 22.34
CA ASP A 111 -2.75 12.74 23.63
C ASP A 111 -1.82 13.24 24.76
N ILE A 112 -2.12 12.90 26.01
CA ILE A 112 -1.39 13.31 27.22
C ILE A 112 0.12 13.02 27.11
N ASN A 113 0.48 11.90 26.48
CA ASN A 113 1.88 11.45 26.34
C ASN A 113 2.41 11.54 24.90
N THR A 114 1.72 12.24 23.98
CA THR A 114 2.25 12.44 22.62
C THR A 114 3.44 13.40 22.66
N VAL A 115 4.60 12.94 22.20
CA VAL A 115 5.79 13.80 22.06
C VAL A 115 5.54 14.91 21.02
N SER A 116 5.86 16.15 21.37
CA SER A 116 5.70 17.32 20.49
C SER A 116 6.80 17.44 19.44
N THR A 117 7.91 16.73 19.62
CA THR A 117 9.09 16.74 18.75
C THR A 117 9.35 15.35 18.21
N GLY A 118 8.86 15.12 16.99
CA GLY A 118 9.22 13.99 16.14
C GLY A 118 9.36 14.52 14.73
N SER A 119 10.39 15.34 14.48
CA SER A 119 10.71 15.78 13.12
C SER A 119 11.41 14.63 12.42
N VAL A 120 10.70 13.98 11.50
CA VAL A 120 11.38 13.28 10.41
C VAL A 120 12.03 14.38 9.59
N ASP A 121 13.35 14.56 9.72
CA ASP A 121 14.10 15.55 8.95
C ASP A 121 13.94 15.22 7.45
N PHE A 122 13.18 16.06 6.75
CA PHE A 122 12.80 15.87 5.35
C PHE A 122 13.98 16.11 4.40
#